data_AF-A0AB36TJB7-F1
#
_entry.id   AF-A0AB36TJB7-F1
#
_cell.length_a   1.000
_cell.length_b   1.000
_cell.length_c   1.000
_cell.angle_alpha   90.00
_cell.angle_beta   90.00
_cell.angle_gamma   90.00
#
_symmetry.space_group_name_H-M   'P 1'
#
loop_
_entity.id
_entity.type
_entity.pdbx_description
1 polymer ?
#
loop_
_entity_poly.entity_id
_entity_poly.type
_entity_poly.pdbx_seq_one_letter_code
_entity_poly.pdbx_strand_id
1 'polypeptide(L)'
;MKMIDRNEKKLSITRQAELLSLNRTSVYYKPAPVNEEEYLIKRIIDEIYASYPEYGYRRMTSILNKDYHIHINRKRTRRYMREMGIHGFCPGPNLSKRIHGKNLYPYLLRNLKIDHPNQVWSIDVTYCRMKRGL
;
A
#
# COMPACT_ATOMS: atom_id res chain seq x y z
N MET A 1 -9.05 6.96 22.60
CA MET A 1 -8.15 7.05 23.77
C MET A 1 -9.00 7.25 25.01
N LYS A 2 -9.12 6.21 25.85
CA LYS A 2 -10.00 6.17 27.04
C LYS A 2 -9.23 6.37 28.36
N MET A 3 -7.93 6.70 28.31
CA MET A 3 -7.00 6.72 29.46
C MET A 3 -6.67 8.11 30.01
N ILE A 4 -7.10 9.20 29.34
CA ILE A 4 -6.87 10.57 29.82
C ILE A 4 -8.22 11.15 30.21
N ASP A 5 -8.35 11.54 31.47
CA ASP A 5 -9.54 12.17 32.00
C ASP A 5 -9.39 13.69 31.95
N ARG A 6 -10.20 14.32 31.09
CA ARG A 6 -10.17 15.77 30.87
C ARG A 6 -11.00 16.54 31.90
N ASN A 7 -11.85 15.86 32.67
CA ASN A 7 -12.75 16.47 33.64
C ASN A 7 -12.22 16.39 35.09
N GLU A 8 -11.15 15.64 35.32
CA GLU A 8 -10.53 15.50 36.64
C GLU A 8 -9.78 16.79 37.03
N LYS A 9 -10.16 17.39 38.17
CA LYS A 9 -9.59 18.66 38.66
C LYS A 9 -8.30 18.45 39.45
N LYS A 10 -8.04 17.24 39.97
CA LYS A 10 -6.86 16.95 40.81
C LYS A 10 -5.56 16.77 40.03
N LEU A 11 -5.62 16.37 38.76
CA LEU A 11 -4.44 16.06 37.95
C LEU A 11 -4.53 16.75 36.59
N SER A 12 -3.57 17.64 36.31
CA SER A 12 -3.50 18.32 35.02
C SER A 12 -3.27 17.33 33.87
N ILE A 13 -3.79 17.64 32.68
CA ILE A 13 -3.58 16.83 31.47
C ILE A 13 -2.08 16.62 31.20
N THR A 14 -1.25 17.61 31.52
CA THR A 14 0.22 17.50 31.40
C THR A 14 0.77 16.39 32.28
N ARG A 15 0.34 16.33 33.56
CA ARG A 15 0.81 15.31 34.50
C ARG A 15 0.27 13.94 34.14
N GLN A 16 -0.96 13.84 33.65
CA GLN A 16 -1.51 12.58 33.15
C GLN A 16 -0.73 12.07 31.93
N ALA A 17 -0.37 12.94 30.98
CA ALA A 17 0.43 12.57 29.81
C ALA A 17 1.84 12.12 30.21
N GLU A 18 2.47 12.80 31.16
CA GLU A 18 3.79 12.45 31.71
C GLU A 18 3.77 11.06 32.39
N LEU A 19 2.78 10.81 33.25
CA LEU A 19 2.62 9.51 33.93
C LEU A 19 2.39 8.36 32.94
N LEU A 20 1.68 8.63 31.84
CA LEU A 20 1.40 7.65 30.79
C LEU A 20 2.53 7.56 29.74
N SER A 21 3.62 8.32 29.88
CA SER A 21 4.68 8.42 28.88
C SER A 21 4.17 8.76 27.47
N LEU A 22 3.12 9.58 27.38
CA LEU A 22 2.53 10.03 26.13
C LEU A 22 3.01 11.44 25.79
N ASN A 23 3.25 11.71 24.51
CA ASN A 23 3.50 13.06 24.05
C ASN A 23 2.26 13.94 24.28
N ARG A 24 2.38 15.02 25.05
CA ARG A 24 1.29 15.95 25.36
C ARG A 24 0.52 16.44 24.14
N THR A 25 1.19 16.70 23.01
CA THR A 25 0.50 17.19 21.79
C THR A 25 -0.41 16.13 21.18
N SER A 26 -0.05 14.85 21.29
CA SER A 26 -0.87 13.73 20.80
C SER A 26 -2.20 13.59 21.55
N VAL A 27 -2.28 14.06 22.80
CA VAL A 27 -3.48 14.02 23.63
C VAL A 27 -4.62 14.88 23.07
N TYR A 28 -4.27 15.95 22.36
CA TYR A 28 -5.22 16.86 21.72
C TYR A 28 -5.52 16.47 20.28
N TYR A 29 -4.74 15.56 19.70
CA TYR A 29 -4.95 15.10 18.34
C TYR A 29 -6.30 14.39 18.23
N LYS A 30 -7.17 14.92 17.38
CA LYS A 30 -8.36 14.22 16.92
C LYS A 30 -8.01 13.60 15.57
N PRO A 31 -8.08 12.26 15.43
CA PRO A 31 -7.84 11.64 14.14
C PRO A 31 -8.81 12.23 13.11
N ALA A 32 -8.28 12.61 11.96
CA ALA A 32 -9.12 13.07 10.86
C ALA A 32 -10.08 11.94 10.48
N PRO A 33 -11.38 12.24 10.27
CA PRO A 33 -12.31 11.22 9.80
C PRO A 33 -11.85 10.68 8.45
N VAL A 34 -11.95 9.37 8.27
CA VAL A 34 -11.69 8.74 6.97
C VAL A 34 -12.79 9.20 6.02
N ASN A 35 -12.40 9.80 4.90
CA ASN A 35 -13.36 10.14 3.85
C ASN A 35 -13.83 8.84 3.18
N GLU A 36 -15.10 8.47 3.38
CA GLU A 36 -15.69 7.23 2.87
C GLU A 36 -15.64 7.15 1.33
N GLU A 37 -15.83 8.28 0.66
CA GLU A 37 -15.73 8.37 -0.81
C GLU A 37 -14.30 8.07 -1.26
N GLU A 38 -13.31 8.66 -0.59
CA GLU A 38 -11.89 8.39 -0.88
C GLU A 38 -11.53 6.92 -0.65
N TYR A 39 -12.00 6.35 0.46
CA TYR A 39 -11.78 4.95 0.77
C TYR A 39 -12.37 4.03 -0.30
N LEU A 40 -13.63 4.28 -0.71
CA LEU A 40 -14.29 3.51 -1.77
C LEU A 40 -13.52 3.58 -3.08
N ILE A 41 -13.09 4.78 -3.48
CA ILE A 41 -12.32 4.97 -4.71
C ILE A 41 -10.99 4.20 -4.65
N LYS A 42 -10.25 4.31 -3.55
CA LYS A 42 -8.99 3.60 -3.38
C LYS A 42 -9.17 2.08 -3.40
N ARG A 43 -10.25 1.57 -2.81
CA ARG A 43 -10.61 0.15 -2.86
C ARG A 43 -10.88 -0.32 -4.30
N ILE A 44 -11.63 0.45 -5.09
CA ILE A 44 -11.90 0.10 -6.49
C ILE A 44 -10.60 0.13 -7.31
N ILE A 45 -9.74 1.13 -7.07
CA ILE A 45 -8.42 1.21 -7.70
C ILE A 45 -7.59 -0.04 -7.40
N ASP A 46 -7.58 -0.49 -6.14
CA ASP A 46 -6.88 -1.70 -5.70
C ASP A 46 -7.40 -2.96 -6.42
N GLU A 47 -8.72 -3.13 -6.48
CA GLU A 47 -9.36 -4.27 -7.15
C GLU A 47 -9.04 -4.31 -8.67
N ILE A 48 -9.06 -3.14 -9.34
CA ILE A 48 -8.67 -3.03 -10.75
C ILE A 48 -7.17 -3.31 -10.93
N TYR A 49 -6.33 -2.76 -10.05
CA TYR A 49 -4.87 -2.90 -10.15
C TYR A 49 -4.41 -4.35 -9.92
N ALA A 50 -5.04 -5.07 -9.00
CA ALA A 50 -4.78 -6.49 -8.78
C ALA A 50 -5.08 -7.34 -10.01
N SER A 51 -6.08 -6.94 -10.81
CA SER A 51 -6.44 -7.63 -12.05
C SER A 51 -5.61 -7.16 -13.26
N TYR A 52 -5.25 -5.87 -13.30
CA TYR A 52 -4.60 -5.19 -14.43
C TYR A 52 -3.49 -4.24 -13.95
N PRO A 53 -2.33 -4.77 -13.49
CA PRO A 53 -1.24 -3.98 -12.94
C PRO A 53 -0.57 -3.05 -13.97
N GLU A 54 -0.81 -3.28 -15.27
CA GLU A 54 -0.33 -2.44 -16.36
C GLU A 54 -1.09 -1.10 -16.48
N TYR A 55 -2.23 -0.95 -15.81
CA TYR A 55 -3.05 0.27 -15.92
C TYR A 55 -2.47 1.42 -15.10
N GLY A 56 -1.91 2.40 -15.81
CA GLY A 56 -1.54 3.69 -15.21
C GLY A 56 -2.74 4.59 -14.91
N TYR A 57 -2.47 5.69 -14.19
CA TYR A 57 -3.53 6.61 -13.71
C TYR A 57 -4.44 7.17 -14.81
N ARG A 58 -3.97 7.29 -16.06
CA ARG A 58 -4.79 7.76 -17.20
C ARG A 58 -5.92 6.78 -17.51
N ARG A 59 -5.57 5.50 -17.64
CA ARG A 59 -6.52 4.41 -17.94
C ARG A 59 -7.41 4.13 -16.73
N MET A 60 -6.83 4.13 -15.53
CA MET A 60 -7.57 4.04 -14.27
C MET A 60 -8.64 5.14 -14.16
N THR A 61 -8.29 6.39 -14.49
CA THR A 61 -9.26 7.51 -14.49
C THR A 61 -10.40 7.24 -15.49
N SER A 62 -10.11 6.73 -16.68
CA SER A 62 -11.14 6.42 -17.68
C SER A 62 -12.09 5.32 -17.17
N ILE A 63 -11.57 4.27 -16.57
CA ILE A 63 -12.37 3.15 -16.03
C ILE A 63 -13.25 3.64 -14.88
N LEU A 64 -12.69 4.41 -13.94
CA LEU A 64 -13.46 4.97 -12.83
C LEU A 64 -14.64 5.83 -13.31
N ASN A 65 -14.43 6.67 -14.32
CA ASN A 65 -15.49 7.53 -14.86
C ASN A 65 -16.51 6.76 -15.70
N LYS A 66 -16.06 5.81 -16.55
CA LYS A 66 -16.91 5.13 -17.53
C LYS A 66 -17.67 3.94 -16.95
N ASP A 67 -16.97 3.09 -16.21
CA ASP A 67 -17.47 1.78 -15.80
C ASP A 67 -18.05 1.82 -14.37
N TYR A 68 -17.48 2.66 -13.51
CA TYR A 68 -17.93 2.85 -12.13
C TYR A 68 -18.72 4.14 -11.90
N HIS A 69 -18.90 4.97 -12.94
CA HIS A 69 -19.61 6.26 -12.90
C HIS A 69 -19.08 7.25 -11.84
N ILE A 70 -17.83 7.08 -11.39
CA ILE A 70 -17.17 7.95 -10.42
C ILE A 70 -16.52 9.11 -11.17
N HIS A 71 -17.11 10.29 -11.01
CA HIS A 71 -16.65 11.52 -11.66
C HIS A 71 -15.37 12.05 -10.98
N ILE A 72 -14.22 11.55 -11.41
CA ILE A 72 -12.91 11.83 -10.80
C ILE A 72 -11.93 12.50 -11.76
N ASN A 73 -11.24 13.53 -11.26
CA ASN A 73 -10.17 14.19 -11.98
C ASN A 73 -8.90 13.31 -12.03
N ARG A 74 -8.24 13.25 -13.20
CA ARG A 74 -6.95 12.58 -13.40
C ARG A 74 -5.88 12.90 -12.35
N LYS A 75 -5.85 14.13 -11.81
CA LYS A 75 -4.92 14.54 -10.74
C LYS A 75 -5.22 13.83 -9.42
N ARG A 76 -6.51 13.64 -9.09
CA ARG A 76 -6.97 12.96 -7.87
C ARG A 76 -6.64 11.47 -7.95
N THR A 77 -6.94 10.82 -9.07
CA THR A 77 -6.55 9.41 -9.31
C THR A 77 -5.05 9.21 -9.17
N ARG A 78 -4.23 10.08 -9.78
CA ARG A 78 -2.77 10.01 -9.67
C ARG A 78 -2.29 10.15 -8.23
N ARG A 79 -2.90 11.06 -7.45
CA ARG A 79 -2.57 11.24 -6.03
C ARG A 79 -2.85 9.96 -5.24
N TYR A 80 -4.04 9.37 -5.41
CA TYR A 80 -4.40 8.13 -4.72
C TYR A 80 -3.47 6.97 -5.07
N MET A 81 -3.16 6.77 -6.35
CA MET A 81 -2.20 5.73 -6.75
C MET A 81 -0.82 5.93 -6.10
N ARG A 82 -0.34 7.17 -5.99
CA ARG A 82 0.93 7.49 -5.30
C ARG A 82 0.86 7.22 -3.81
N GLU A 83 -0.21 7.61 -3.14
CA GLU A 83 -0.41 7.34 -1.71
C GLU A 83 -0.49 5.84 -1.41
N MET A 84 -1.05 5.06 -2.34
CA MET A 84 -1.10 3.59 -2.28
C MET A 84 0.21 2.91 -2.71
N GLY A 85 1.20 3.66 -3.21
CA GLY A 85 2.47 3.10 -3.71
C GLY A 85 2.37 2.34 -5.03
N ILE A 86 1.23 2.41 -5.73
CA ILE A 86 1.00 1.68 -6.98
C ILE A 86 1.22 2.57 -8.20
N HIS A 87 1.74 1.97 -9.26
CA HIS A 87 1.92 2.63 -10.55
C HIS A 87 1.68 1.62 -11.67
N GLY A 88 1.17 2.11 -12.80
CA GLY A 88 0.99 1.26 -13.97
C GLY A 88 2.34 0.77 -14.47
N PHE A 89 2.56 -0.54 -14.44
CA PHE A 89 3.73 -1.14 -15.04
C PHE A 89 3.49 -1.32 -16.54
N CYS A 90 3.97 -0.37 -17.35
CA CYS A 90 4.10 -0.66 -18.77
C CYS A 90 5.33 -1.55 -18.96
N PRO A 91 5.24 -2.65 -19.74
CA PRO A 91 6.44 -3.38 -20.12
C PRO A 91 7.41 -2.41 -20.80
N GLY A 92 8.56 -2.21 -20.17
CA GLY A 92 9.67 -1.49 -20.76
C GLY A 92 10.19 -2.24 -22.01
N PRO A 93 11.23 -1.73 -22.68
CA PRO A 93 11.94 -2.52 -23.69
C PRO A 93 12.22 -3.90 -23.11
N ASN A 94 11.87 -4.94 -23.87
CA ASN A 94 11.86 -6.33 -23.40
C ASN A 94 13.31 -6.79 -23.12
N LEU A 95 13.85 -6.48 -21.94
CA LEU A 95 15.22 -6.80 -21.51
C LEU A 95 15.46 -8.31 -21.41
N SER A 96 14.37 -9.10 -21.33
CA SER A 96 14.38 -10.56 -21.44
C SER A 96 14.60 -11.08 -22.86
N LYS A 97 14.51 -10.23 -23.90
CA LYS A 97 15.03 -10.61 -25.22
C LYS A 97 16.53 -10.82 -25.09
N ARG A 98 17.00 -12.03 -25.41
CA ARG A 98 18.42 -12.39 -25.47
C ARG A 98 19.20 -11.33 -26.25
N ILE A 99 19.91 -10.46 -25.54
CA ILE A 99 21.05 -9.75 -26.13
C ILE A 99 22.14 -10.81 -26.22
N HIS A 100 22.53 -11.17 -27.46
CA HIS A 100 23.37 -12.31 -27.80
C HIS A 100 24.81 -12.28 -27.23
N GLY A 101 25.14 -11.43 -26.25
CA GLY A 101 26.53 -11.24 -25.86
C GLY A 101 26.85 -10.66 -24.48
N LYS A 102 25.91 -10.38 -23.57
CA LYS A 102 26.27 -9.85 -22.24
C LYS A 102 25.50 -10.52 -21.09
N ASN A 103 26.28 -11.24 -20.28
CA ASN A 103 26.02 -11.73 -18.91
C ASN A 103 24.76 -12.59 -18.72
N LEU A 104 24.80 -13.82 -19.26
CA LEU A 104 23.89 -14.88 -18.83
C LEU A 104 24.43 -15.48 -17.51
N TYR A 105 23.77 -15.18 -16.39
CA TYR A 105 24.06 -15.86 -15.14
C TYR A 105 23.41 -17.25 -15.14
N PRO A 106 24.15 -18.32 -14.82
CA PRO A 106 23.57 -19.65 -14.71
C PRO A 106 22.58 -19.68 -13.54
N TYR A 107 21.43 -20.33 -13.76
CA TYR A 107 20.52 -20.65 -12.67
C TYR A 107 21.18 -21.74 -11.82
N LEU A 108 21.76 -21.35 -10.67
CA LEU A 108 22.63 -22.22 -9.86
C LEU A 108 21.92 -23.42 -9.23
N LEU A 109 20.59 -23.39 -9.14
CA LEU A 109 19.78 -24.52 -8.68
C LEU A 109 19.47 -25.53 -9.79
N ARG A 110 19.86 -25.26 -11.04
CA ARG A 110 19.65 -26.17 -12.17
C ARG A 110 20.43 -27.46 -11.91
N ASN A 111 19.73 -28.60 -11.93
CA ASN A 111 20.28 -29.94 -11.69
C ASN A 111 20.82 -30.19 -10.27
N LEU A 112 20.55 -29.30 -9.30
CA LEU A 112 20.90 -29.54 -7.91
C LEU A 112 19.90 -30.55 -7.31
N LYS A 113 20.38 -31.72 -6.88
CA LYS A 113 19.57 -32.67 -6.10
C LYS A 113 19.45 -32.15 -4.67
N ILE A 114 18.21 -31.86 -4.24
CA ILE A 114 17.90 -31.42 -2.88
C ILE A 114 17.59 -32.67 -2.05
N ASP A 115 18.51 -33.08 -1.18
CA ASP A 115 18.42 -34.34 -0.42
C ASP A 115 18.47 -34.19 1.10
N HIS A 116 18.68 -32.97 1.62
CA HIS A 116 18.63 -32.69 3.06
C HIS A 116 17.87 -31.39 3.40
N PRO A 117 17.29 -31.30 4.61
CA PRO A 117 16.68 -30.07 5.10
C PRO A 117 17.67 -28.89 5.10
N ASN A 118 17.16 -27.67 4.92
CA ASN A 118 17.92 -26.41 4.90
C ASN A 118 18.92 -26.23 3.73
N GLN A 119 18.82 -27.03 2.66
CA GLN A 119 19.70 -26.92 1.50
C GLN A 119 19.30 -25.80 0.51
N VAL A 120 18.00 -25.52 0.36
CA VAL A 120 17.46 -24.47 -0.53
C VAL A 120 16.28 -23.79 0.14
N TRP A 121 16.29 -22.45 0.15
CA TRP A 121 15.21 -21.65 0.74
C TRP A 121 14.51 -20.86 -0.37
N SER A 122 13.19 -20.83 -0.33
CA SER A 122 12.36 -20.03 -1.23
C SER A 122 11.50 -19.10 -0.39
N ILE A 123 11.32 -17.87 -0.87
CA ILE A 123 10.49 -16.86 -0.25
C ILE A 123 9.53 -16.36 -1.32
N ASP A 124 8.25 -16.30 -0.96
CA ASP A 124 7.21 -15.66 -1.77
C ASP A 124 6.54 -14.56 -0.93
N VAL A 125 6.04 -13.52 -1.60
CA VAL A 125 5.36 -12.40 -0.95
C VAL A 125 3.90 -12.37 -1.40
N THR A 126 2.99 -12.65 -0.47
CA THR A 126 1.56 -12.58 -0.71
C THR A 126 0.97 -11.34 -0.05
N TYR A 127 0.23 -10.54 -0.81
CA TYR A 127 -0.52 -9.40 -0.27
C TYR A 127 -1.90 -9.86 0.21
N CYS A 128 -2.20 -9.66 1.51
CA CYS A 128 -3.49 -9.98 2.11
C CYS A 128 -4.27 -8.70 2.44
N ARG A 129 -5.47 -8.55 1.87
CA ARG A 129 -6.31 -7.37 2.06
C ARG A 129 -6.97 -7.34 3.45
N MET A 130 -6.91 -6.20 4.14
CA MET A 130 -7.53 -6.00 5.46
C MET A 130 -8.87 -5.24 5.39
N LYS A 131 -9.76 -5.44 6.37
CA LYS A 131 -11.10 -4.78 6.42
C LYS A 131 -11.02 -3.27 6.66
N ARG A 132 -9.97 -2.81 7.35
CA ARG A 132 -9.65 -1.40 7.62
C ARG A 132 -8.15 -1.21 7.46
N GLY A 133 -7.74 -1.09 6.22
CA GLY A 133 -6.37 -0.89 5.78
C GLY A 133 -6.37 -0.87 4.25
N LEU A 134 -5.44 -0.13 3.67
CA LEU A 134 -5.02 -0.39 2.30
C LEU A 134 -4.11 -1.60 2.33
#